data_AF-A0AAF5D3S2-F1
#
_entry.id   AF-A0AAF5D3S2-F1
#
_cell.length_a   1.000
_cell.length_b   1.000
_cell.length_c   1.000
_cell.angle_alpha   90.00
_cell.angle_beta   90.00
_cell.angle_gamma   90.00
#
_symmetry.space_group_name_H-M   'P 1'
#
loop_
_entity.id
_entity.type
_entity.pdbx_description
1 polymer ?
#
loop_
_entity_poly.entity_id
_entity_poly.type
_entity_poly.pdbx_seq_one_letter_code
_entity_poly.pdbx_strand_id
1 'polypeptide(L)'
;MITKKYFFIIFIIFIINQLCNTYEVVCQRKMAIYKCALLFSITEHAYRKHFLAYFPESARKIIQQRVDEEKFRSIGFLTWTNKYINSQCDSTHVKLVITSLGLDCKKVSKIMLVQSTIALKNIKHYKNKECKRINSKTKHSLIKKLLYYAKLRYLTYKGNAVYSNKIHKF
;
A
#
# COMPACT_ATOMS: atom_id res chain seq x y z
N MET A 1 -7.18 -42.31 12.65
CA MET A 1 -8.24 -41.31 12.39
C MET A 1 -7.75 -39.94 12.87
N ILE A 2 -7.05 -39.17 12.02
CA ILE A 2 -6.69 -37.77 12.35
C ILE A 2 -8.03 -37.04 12.48
N THR A 3 -8.42 -36.76 13.72
CA THR A 3 -9.75 -36.24 14.07
C THR A 3 -10.00 -34.96 13.27
N LYS A 4 -11.18 -34.84 12.64
CA LYS A 4 -11.60 -33.70 11.80
C LYS A 4 -11.24 -32.33 12.39
N LYS A 5 -11.16 -32.23 13.73
CA LYS A 5 -10.67 -31.07 14.50
C LYS A 5 -9.24 -30.62 14.11
N TYR A 6 -8.27 -31.53 13.99
CA TYR A 6 -6.89 -31.16 13.61
C TYR A 6 -6.79 -30.69 12.16
N PHE A 7 -7.53 -31.33 11.25
CA PHE A 7 -7.59 -30.89 9.85
C PHE A 7 -8.15 -29.47 9.75
N PHE A 8 -9.19 -29.14 10.53
CA PHE A 8 -9.74 -27.79 10.59
C PHE A 8 -8.75 -26.76 11.15
N ILE A 9 -8.00 -27.10 12.20
CA ILE A 9 -6.96 -26.21 12.74
C ILE A 9 -5.83 -25.98 11.72
N ILE A 10 -5.34 -27.04 11.07
CA ILE A 10 -4.32 -26.92 10.00
C ILE A 10 -4.85 -26.06 8.85
N PHE A 11 -6.11 -26.25 8.45
CA PHE A 11 -6.76 -25.46 7.42
C PHE A 11 -6.87 -23.99 7.83
N ILE A 12 -7.29 -23.69 9.06
CA ILE A 12 -7.33 -22.31 9.59
C ILE A 12 -5.92 -21.70 9.60
N ILE A 13 -4.91 -22.42 10.08
CA ILE A 13 -3.53 -21.92 10.09
C ILE A 13 -3.03 -21.67 8.66
N PHE A 14 -3.36 -22.56 7.72
CA PHE A 14 -2.99 -22.41 6.31
C PHE A 14 -3.66 -21.19 5.69
N ILE A 15 -4.96 -21.00 5.92
CA ILE A 15 -5.71 -19.81 5.49
C ILE A 15 -5.11 -18.55 6.13
N ILE A 16 -4.82 -18.55 7.43
CA ILE A 16 -4.15 -17.44 8.12
C ILE A 16 -2.78 -17.17 7.50
N ASN A 17 -1.98 -18.20 7.22
CA ASN A 17 -0.64 -18.05 6.64
C ASN A 17 -0.68 -17.52 5.21
N GLN A 18 -1.64 -17.96 4.39
CA GLN A 18 -1.87 -17.37 3.07
C GLN A 18 -2.31 -15.92 3.18
N LEU A 19 -3.18 -15.59 4.14
CA LEU A 19 -3.59 -14.21 4.44
C LEU A 19 -2.45 -13.34 5.03
N CYS A 20 -1.38 -13.93 5.55
CA CYS A 20 -0.25 -13.21 6.13
C CYS A 20 0.75 -12.70 5.08
N ASN A 21 0.89 -13.36 3.92
CA ASN A 21 1.89 -13.01 2.89
C ASN A 21 1.33 -12.02 1.84
N THR A 22 0.63 -10.99 2.30
CA THR A 22 -0.15 -10.10 1.43
C THR A 22 0.65 -8.92 0.85
N TYR A 23 1.88 -8.70 1.34
CA TYR A 23 2.76 -7.62 0.91
C TYR A 23 4.24 -8.03 1.07
N GLU A 24 5.12 -7.38 0.32
CA GLU A 24 6.58 -7.51 0.46
C GLU A 24 7.23 -6.13 0.50
N VAL A 25 8.34 -5.99 1.23
CA VAL A 25 9.14 -4.75 1.25
C VAL A 25 10.44 -5.00 0.53
N VAL A 26 10.64 -4.29 -0.57
CA VAL A 26 11.81 -4.42 -1.45
C VAL A 26 12.63 -3.16 -1.39
N CYS A 27 13.94 -3.29 -1.13
CA CYS A 27 14.84 -2.15 -1.02
C CYS A 27 15.87 -2.16 -2.14
N GLN A 28 15.93 -1.08 -2.91
CA GLN A 28 16.99 -0.89 -3.88
C GLN A 28 18.05 0.06 -3.30
N ARG A 29 19.31 -0.40 -3.30
CA ARG A 29 20.45 0.49 -3.06
C ARG A 29 20.85 1.13 -4.37
N LYS A 30 20.71 2.46 -4.49
CA LYS A 30 21.33 3.23 -5.58
C LYS A 30 22.43 4.07 -4.97
N MET A 31 23.70 3.74 -5.27
CA MET A 31 24.87 4.36 -4.64
C MET A 31 24.80 4.27 -3.09
N ALA A 32 24.74 5.42 -2.40
CA ALA A 32 24.62 5.51 -0.94
C ALA A 32 23.16 5.60 -0.43
N ILE A 33 22.16 5.73 -1.31
CA ILE A 33 20.77 5.92 -0.90
C ILE A 33 20.01 4.58 -0.96
N TYR A 34 19.50 4.16 0.19
CA TYR A 34 18.55 3.05 0.29
C TYR A 34 17.12 3.57 0.10
N LYS A 35 16.46 3.15 -0.97
CA LYS A 35 15.04 3.42 -1.18
C LYS A 35 14.27 2.12 -1.14
N CYS A 36 13.32 2.01 -0.23
CA CYS A 36 12.43 0.86 -0.15
C CYS A 36 11.06 1.18 -0.75
N ALA A 37 10.45 0.17 -1.34
CA ALA A 37 9.10 0.16 -1.85
C ALA A 37 8.30 -0.92 -1.13
N LEU A 38 7.08 -0.58 -0.74
CA LEU A 38 6.09 -1.55 -0.27
C LEU A 38 5.33 -2.07 -1.48
N LEU A 39 5.36 -3.38 -1.69
CA LEU A 39 4.74 -4.05 -2.81
C LEU A 39 3.46 -4.75 -2.37
N PHE A 40 2.37 -4.50 -3.08
CA PHE A 40 1.12 -5.24 -2.95
C PHE A 40 0.84 -6.02 -4.22
N SER A 41 0.39 -7.26 -4.08
CA SER A 41 -0.28 -7.94 -5.18
C SER A 41 -1.73 -7.47 -5.27
N ILE A 42 -2.23 -7.17 -6.47
CA ILE A 42 -3.65 -6.82 -6.69
C ILE A 42 -4.60 -7.98 -6.37
N THR A 43 -4.11 -9.23 -6.37
CA THR A 43 -4.89 -10.43 -6.05
C THR A 43 -5.03 -10.65 -4.54
N GLU A 44 -4.22 -9.97 -3.72
CA GLU A 44 -4.17 -10.18 -2.28
C GLU A 44 -5.18 -9.31 -1.53
N HIS A 45 -5.69 -9.84 -0.43
CA HIS A 45 -6.69 -9.13 0.37
C HIS A 45 -6.18 -7.78 0.91
N ALA A 46 -4.87 -7.65 1.17
CA ALA A 46 -4.31 -6.38 1.65
C ALA A 46 -4.36 -5.26 0.60
N TYR A 47 -4.40 -5.58 -0.69
CA TYR A 47 -4.62 -4.55 -1.71
C TYR A 47 -5.95 -3.83 -1.49
N ARG A 48 -7.03 -4.57 -1.24
CA ARG A 48 -8.35 -3.96 -0.96
C ARG A 48 -8.43 -3.35 0.43
N LYS A 49 -7.99 -4.09 1.45
CA LYS A 49 -8.17 -3.72 2.86
C LYS A 49 -7.21 -2.63 3.36
N HIS A 50 -5.96 -2.67 2.92
CA HIS A 50 -4.88 -1.84 3.48
C HIS A 50 -4.36 -0.80 2.49
N PHE A 51 -4.41 -1.07 1.19
CA PHE A 51 -3.98 -0.11 0.19
C PHE A 51 -5.14 0.79 -0.25
N LEU A 52 -6.17 0.25 -0.94
CA LEU A 52 -7.26 1.05 -1.50
C LEU A 52 -8.09 1.82 -0.47
N ALA A 53 -8.18 1.31 0.76
CA ALA A 53 -8.98 1.92 1.83
C ALA A 53 -8.54 3.34 2.19
N TYR A 54 -7.26 3.68 2.02
CA TYR A 54 -6.71 4.99 2.38
C TYR A 54 -6.61 5.96 1.21
N PHE A 55 -7.08 5.58 0.01
CA PHE A 55 -7.23 6.51 -1.09
C PHE A 55 -8.61 7.15 -1.08
N PRO A 56 -8.71 8.45 -1.44
CA PRO A 56 -10.00 9.08 -1.69
C PRO A 56 -10.72 8.35 -2.83
N GLU A 57 -12.05 8.42 -2.81
CA GLU A 57 -12.90 7.63 -3.71
C GLU A 57 -12.58 7.86 -5.19
N SER A 58 -12.31 9.11 -5.59
CA SER A 58 -11.94 9.46 -6.96
C SER A 58 -10.64 8.78 -7.40
N ALA A 59 -9.59 8.85 -6.56
CA ALA A 59 -8.32 8.18 -6.85
C ALA A 59 -8.47 6.65 -6.84
N ARG A 60 -9.30 6.11 -5.95
CA ARG A 60 -9.59 4.67 -5.87
C ARG A 60 -10.19 4.16 -7.18
N LYS A 61 -11.22 4.84 -7.70
CA LYS A 61 -11.86 4.51 -8.98
C LYS A 61 -10.86 4.49 -10.13
N ILE A 62 -10.02 5.53 -10.23
CA ILE A 62 -8.99 5.63 -11.27
C ILE A 62 -7.94 4.51 -11.14
N ILE A 63 -7.49 4.21 -9.92
CA ILE A 63 -6.55 3.12 -9.68
C ILE A 63 -7.15 1.79 -10.10
N GLN A 64 -8.39 1.50 -9.70
CA GLN A 64 -9.06 0.24 -10.03
C GLN A 64 -9.24 0.08 -11.54
N GLN A 65 -9.70 1.12 -12.23
CA GLN A 65 -9.82 1.10 -13.68
C GLN A 65 -8.48 0.82 -14.38
N ARG A 66 -7.41 1.53 -13.98
CA ARG A 66 -6.07 1.31 -14.54
C ARG A 66 -5.53 -0.10 -14.25
N VAL A 67 -5.80 -0.62 -13.05
CA VAL A 67 -5.47 -2.01 -12.71
C VAL A 67 -6.21 -2.98 -13.64
N ASP A 68 -7.49 -2.76 -13.89
CA ASP A 68 -8.28 -3.64 -14.76
C ASP A 68 -7.83 -3.63 -16.22
N GLU A 69 -7.38 -2.47 -16.72
CA GLU A 69 -6.79 -2.32 -18.05
C GLU A 69 -5.38 -2.93 -18.15
N GLU A 70 -4.56 -2.77 -17.12
CA GLU A 70 -3.13 -3.11 -17.16
C GLU A 70 -2.85 -4.56 -16.73
N LYS A 71 -3.70 -5.16 -15.88
CA LYS A 71 -3.45 -6.49 -15.29
C LYS A 71 -3.27 -7.62 -16.32
N PHE A 72 -3.82 -7.48 -17.52
CA PHE A 72 -3.70 -8.48 -18.59
C PHE A 72 -2.50 -8.23 -19.51
N ARG A 73 -1.94 -7.02 -19.51
CA ARG A 73 -0.88 -6.60 -20.43
C ARG A 73 0.50 -6.59 -19.77
N SER A 74 0.57 -6.32 -18.48
CA SER A 74 1.83 -6.17 -17.76
C SER A 74 2.31 -7.48 -17.14
N ILE A 75 3.57 -7.84 -17.36
CA ILE A 75 4.24 -8.96 -16.70
C ILE A 75 4.84 -8.44 -15.38
N GLY A 76 4.23 -8.82 -14.26
CA GLY A 76 4.73 -8.46 -12.94
C GLY A 76 4.30 -7.08 -12.47
N PHE A 77 5.07 -6.01 -12.74
CA PHE A 77 4.75 -4.67 -12.24
C PHE A 77 3.68 -3.97 -13.10
N LEU A 78 2.70 -3.35 -12.45
CA LEU A 78 1.73 -2.46 -13.12
C LEU A 78 2.37 -1.07 -13.32
N THR A 79 3.26 -0.94 -14.29
CA THR A 79 4.07 0.25 -14.58
C THR A 79 3.25 1.56 -14.64
N TRP A 80 2.17 1.60 -15.41
CA TRP A 80 1.38 2.82 -15.61
C TRP A 80 0.55 3.17 -14.37
N THR A 81 -0.03 2.16 -13.74
CA THR A 81 -0.74 2.29 -12.48
C THR A 81 0.20 2.76 -11.37
N ASN A 82 1.40 2.21 -11.30
CA ASN A 82 2.43 2.61 -10.32
C ASN A 82 2.93 4.03 -10.55
N LYS A 83 3.06 4.47 -11.81
CA LYS A 83 3.41 5.85 -12.12
C LYS A 83 2.32 6.81 -11.61
N TYR A 84 1.05 6.47 -11.80
CA TYR A 84 -0.07 7.23 -11.26
C TYR A 84 -0.12 7.23 -9.73
N ILE A 85 0.01 6.07 -9.09
CA ILE A 85 0.04 5.96 -7.63
C ILE A 85 1.16 6.83 -7.06
N ASN A 86 2.37 6.76 -7.63
CA ASN A 86 3.49 7.56 -7.14
C ASN A 86 3.36 9.06 -7.40
N SER A 87 2.50 9.50 -8.33
CA SER A 87 2.19 10.92 -8.52
C SER A 87 1.10 11.42 -7.57
N GLN A 88 0.20 10.54 -7.12
CA GLN A 88 -0.88 10.88 -6.19
C GLN A 88 -0.51 10.63 -4.71
N CYS A 89 0.35 9.65 -4.43
CA CYS A 89 0.77 9.32 -3.08
C CYS A 89 1.86 10.27 -2.59
N ASP A 90 1.52 11.06 -1.58
CA ASP A 90 2.52 11.69 -0.74
C ASP A 90 3.08 10.72 0.32
N SER A 91 4.07 11.19 1.07
CA SER A 91 4.65 10.44 2.19
C SER A 91 3.66 10.12 3.31
N THR A 92 2.58 10.90 3.47
CA THR A 92 1.53 10.67 4.46
C THR A 92 0.69 9.45 4.09
N HIS A 93 0.28 9.31 2.83
CA HIS A 93 -0.44 8.14 2.33
C HIS A 93 0.41 6.88 2.44
N VAL A 94 1.70 6.97 2.11
CA VAL A 94 2.64 5.86 2.28
C VAL A 94 2.70 5.41 3.74
N LYS A 95 2.87 6.36 4.68
CA LYS A 95 2.87 6.07 6.12
C LYS A 95 1.53 5.50 6.61
N LEU A 96 0.40 5.99 6.10
CA LEU A 96 -0.93 5.46 6.46
C LEU A 96 -1.05 3.99 6.11
N VAL A 97 -0.71 3.62 4.87
CA VAL A 97 -0.79 2.24 4.40
C VAL A 97 0.15 1.33 5.20
N ILE A 98 1.40 1.75 5.42
CA ILE A 98 2.37 1.01 6.24
C ILE A 98 1.85 0.80 7.68
N THR A 99 1.36 1.87 8.31
CA THR A 99 0.82 1.83 9.67
C THR A 99 -0.41 0.92 9.73
N SER A 100 -1.25 0.90 8.69
CA SER A 100 -2.42 0.03 8.60
C SER A 100 -2.06 -1.46 8.62
N LEU A 101 -0.87 -1.81 8.11
CA LEU A 101 -0.31 -3.17 8.18
C LEU A 101 0.28 -3.50 9.56
N GLY A 102 0.26 -2.55 10.50
CA GLY A 102 0.89 -2.72 11.81
C GLY A 102 2.42 -2.67 11.74
N LEU A 103 2.97 -1.92 10.79
CA LEU A 103 4.39 -1.72 10.62
C LEU A 103 4.79 -0.27 10.84
N ASP A 104 6.06 -0.07 11.20
CA ASP A 104 6.80 1.18 11.08
C ASP A 104 8.04 0.93 10.23
N CYS A 105 8.07 1.51 9.03
CA CYS A 105 9.14 1.35 8.05
C CYS A 105 9.73 2.72 7.69
N LYS A 106 10.92 3.04 8.21
CA LYS A 106 11.53 4.37 8.00
C LYS A 106 12.01 4.62 6.57
N LYS A 107 12.44 3.57 5.86
CA LYS A 107 13.06 3.66 4.51
C LYS A 107 12.07 3.45 3.36
N VAL A 108 10.81 3.12 3.64
CA VAL A 108 9.79 2.94 2.61
C VAL A 108 9.31 4.31 2.15
N SER A 109 9.55 4.61 0.88
CA SER A 109 9.25 5.92 0.29
C SER A 109 8.12 5.88 -0.73
N LYS A 110 7.76 4.68 -1.21
CA LYS A 110 6.76 4.48 -2.26
C LYS A 110 6.01 3.18 -2.09
N ILE A 111 4.82 3.11 -2.69
CA ILE A 111 4.01 1.90 -2.79
C ILE A 111 3.93 1.52 -4.26
N MET A 112 4.01 0.22 -4.53
CA MET A 112 3.88 -0.32 -5.88
C MET A 112 2.94 -1.53 -5.86
N LEU A 113 2.19 -1.65 -6.94
CA LEU A 113 1.32 -2.76 -7.24
C LEU A 113 1.99 -3.71 -8.21
N VAL A 114 1.76 -4.99 -7.95
CA VAL A 114 2.21 -6.14 -8.71
C VAL A 114 0.98 -6.92 -9.13
N GLN A 115 1.02 -7.51 -10.31
CA GLN A 115 -0.08 -8.22 -10.96
C GLN A 115 -0.58 -9.43 -10.15
N SER A 116 0.32 -10.18 -9.51
CA SER A 116 -0.02 -11.40 -8.79
C SER A 116 0.94 -11.71 -7.65
N THR A 117 0.51 -12.59 -6.75
CA THR A 117 1.34 -13.09 -5.64
C THR A 117 2.56 -13.87 -6.15
N ILE A 118 2.46 -14.51 -7.31
CA ILE A 118 3.59 -15.18 -7.96
C ILE A 118 4.66 -14.16 -8.37
N ALA A 119 4.23 -13.08 -9.04
CA ALA A 119 5.13 -12.00 -9.40
C ALA A 119 5.74 -11.33 -8.15
N LEU A 120 4.98 -11.17 -7.07
CA LEU A 120 5.47 -10.67 -5.78
C LEU A 120 6.60 -11.54 -5.22
N LYS A 121 6.41 -12.87 -5.21
CA LYS A 121 7.42 -13.85 -4.74
C LYS A 121 8.66 -13.92 -5.62
N ASN A 122 8.52 -13.68 -6.93
CA ASN A 122 9.62 -13.73 -7.89
C ASN A 122 10.54 -12.50 -7.84
N ILE A 123 10.13 -11.42 -7.16
CA ILE A 123 11.01 -10.27 -6.93
C ILE A 123 12.05 -10.66 -5.87
N LYS A 124 13.08 -11.40 -6.32
CA LYS A 124 14.15 -11.99 -5.48
C LYS A 124 15.17 -10.99 -4.93
N HIS A 125 14.98 -9.69 -5.15
CA HIS A 125 16.01 -8.69 -4.88
C HIS A 125 15.79 -7.96 -3.55
N TYR A 126 16.71 -8.15 -2.60
CA TYR A 126 16.91 -7.33 -1.40
C TYR A 126 15.74 -7.25 -0.41
N LYS A 127 15.54 -8.33 0.36
CA LYS A 127 14.75 -8.29 1.59
C LYS A 127 15.55 -7.57 2.67
N ASN A 128 15.35 -6.27 2.87
CA ASN A 128 15.81 -5.61 4.10
C ASN A 128 14.62 -5.38 5.04
N LYS A 129 14.55 -6.18 6.11
CA LYS A 129 13.48 -6.14 7.13
C LYS A 129 13.75 -5.07 8.20
N GLU A 130 13.92 -3.81 7.80
CA GLU A 130 13.97 -2.69 8.77
C GLU A 130 12.57 -2.17 9.16
N CYS A 131 11.52 -2.94 8.87
CA CYS A 131 10.18 -2.64 9.34
C CYS A 131 9.96 -3.25 10.72
N LYS A 132 9.68 -2.41 11.71
CA LYS A 132 9.29 -2.86 13.05
C LYS A 132 7.80 -3.11 13.09
N ARG A 133 7.36 -4.20 13.73
CA ARG A 133 5.94 -4.35 14.07
C ARG A 133 5.59 -3.40 15.21
N ILE A 134 4.45 -2.74 15.08
CA ILE A 134 3.91 -1.87 16.12
C ILE A 134 2.69 -2.52 16.78
N ASN A 135 2.51 -2.26 18.07
CA ASN A 135 1.35 -2.76 18.80
C ASN A 135 0.04 -2.04 18.38
N SER A 136 -1.10 -2.61 18.77
CA SER A 136 -2.42 -2.09 18.40
C SER A 136 -2.68 -0.66 18.88
N LYS A 137 -2.24 -0.31 20.10
CA LYS A 137 -2.41 1.05 20.68
C LYS A 137 -1.65 2.09 19.86
N THR A 138 -0.37 1.84 19.57
CA THR A 138 0.49 2.70 18.75
C THR A 138 -0.07 2.82 17.33
N LYS A 139 -0.49 1.71 16.73
CA LYS A 139 -1.14 1.68 15.41
C LYS A 139 -2.35 2.60 15.37
N HIS A 140 -3.28 2.46 16.32
CA HIS A 140 -4.50 3.26 16.37
C HIS A 140 -4.19 4.76 16.49
N SER A 141 -3.29 5.12 17.42
CA SER A 141 -2.87 6.51 17.65
C SER A 141 -2.24 7.12 16.39
N LEU A 142 -1.32 6.41 15.73
CA LEU A 142 -0.67 6.87 14.51
C LEU A 142 -1.64 7.02 13.34
N ILE A 143 -2.56 6.07 13.14
CA ILE A 143 -3.58 6.17 12.09
C ILE A 143 -4.44 7.42 12.30
N LYS A 144 -4.94 7.66 13.53
CA LYS A 144 -5.74 8.85 13.84
C LYS A 144 -4.99 10.14 13.53
N LYS A 145 -3.72 10.23 13.95
CA LYS A 145 -2.83 11.37 13.69
C LYS A 145 -2.59 11.58 12.18
N LEU A 146 -2.32 10.51 11.45
CA LEU A 146 -2.05 10.58 10.00
C LEU A 146 -3.30 10.93 9.18
N LEU A 147 -4.47 10.40 9.55
CA LEU A 147 -5.75 10.75 8.93
C LEU A 147 -6.08 12.23 9.16
N TYR A 148 -5.78 12.75 10.35
CA TYR A 148 -5.91 14.18 10.63
C TYR A 148 -5.02 15.02 9.71
N TYR A 149 -3.75 14.67 9.53
CA TYR A 149 -2.87 15.38 8.60
C TYR A 149 -3.32 15.27 7.13
N ALA A 150 -3.79 14.09 6.71
CA ALA A 150 -4.34 13.91 5.36
C ALA A 150 -5.56 14.81 5.14
N LYS A 151 -6.47 14.91 6.13
CA LYS A 151 -7.63 15.79 6.08
C LYS A 151 -7.25 17.26 6.04
N LEU A 152 -6.33 17.71 6.90
CA LEU A 152 -5.83 19.08 6.87
C LEU A 152 -5.27 19.45 5.50
N ARG A 153 -4.43 18.57 4.93
CA ARG A 153 -3.83 18.79 3.62
C ARG A 153 -4.88 18.88 2.52
N TYR A 154 -5.88 18.00 2.56
CA TYR A 154 -7.01 18.05 1.63
C TYR A 154 -7.79 19.38 1.72
N LEU A 155 -8.02 19.89 2.93
CA LEU A 155 -8.67 21.19 3.13
C LEU A 155 -7.81 22.33 2.58
N THR A 156 -6.50 22.30 2.78
CA THR A 156 -5.57 23.28 2.19
C THR A 156 -5.60 23.23 0.66
N TYR A 157 -5.58 22.05 0.05
CA TYR A 157 -5.71 21.91 -1.41
C TYR A 157 -7.05 22.43 -1.92
N LYS A 158 -8.16 22.14 -1.23
CA LYS A 158 -9.48 22.65 -1.61
C LYS A 158 -9.54 24.17 -1.46
N GLY A 159 -8.99 24.73 -0.38
CA GLY A 159 -8.88 26.18 -0.17
C GLY A 159 -8.07 26.85 -1.28
N ASN A 160 -6.93 26.28 -1.64
CA ASN A 160 -6.07 26.80 -2.71
C ASN A 160 -6.71 26.64 -4.10
N ALA A 161 -7.44 25.55 -4.37
CA ALA A 161 -8.17 25.38 -5.62
C ALA A 161 -9.33 26.39 -5.74
N VAL A 162 -10.03 26.65 -4.63
CA VAL A 162 -11.05 27.71 -4.56
C VAL A 162 -10.41 29.09 -4.78
N TYR A 163 -9.22 29.34 -4.22
CA TYR A 163 -8.49 30.60 -4.40
C TYR A 163 -7.96 30.79 -5.82
N SER A 164 -7.39 29.74 -6.43
CA SER A 164 -6.93 29.75 -7.83
C SER A 164 -8.09 29.97 -8.81
N ASN A 165 -9.27 29.38 -8.56
CA ASN A 165 -10.47 29.64 -9.35
C ASN A 165 -11.03 31.06 -9.15
N LYS A 166 -10.71 31.74 -8.04
CA LYS A 166 -11.06 33.16 -7.84
C LYS A 166 -10.08 34.10 -8.56
N ILE A 167 -8.80 33.74 -8.67
CA ILE A 167 -7.80 34.57 -9.37
C ILE A 167 -8.09 34.64 -10.87
N HIS A 168 -8.59 33.57 -11.50
CA HIS A 168 -8.96 33.58 -12.93
C HIS A 168 -10.31 34.25 -13.24
N LYS A 169 -10.91 34.98 -12.30
CA LYS A 169 -12.16 35.72 -12.48
C LYS A 169 -12.01 37.24 -12.38
N PHE A 170 -10.78 37.74 -12.44
CA PHE A 170 -10.47 39.16 -12.64
C PHE A 170 -9.75 39.32 -13.98
#